data_AF-A0A268EDX4-F1
#
_entry.id   AF-A0A268EDX4-F1
#
_cell.length_a   1.000
_cell.length_b   1.000
_cell.length_c   1.000
_cell.angle_alpha   90.00
_cell.angle_beta   90.00
_cell.angle_gamma   90.00
#
_symmetry.space_group_name_H-M   'P 1'
#
loop_
_entity.id
_entity.type
_entity.pdbx_description
1 polymer ?
#
loop_
_entity_poly.entity_id
_entity_poly.type
_entity_poly.pdbx_seq_one_letter_code
_entity_poly.pdbx_strand_id
1 'polypeptide(L)'
;MSFIRESELPGIGKKFLIQTRSGDRLVVIIHNDGRREMYHFNDDDPEETISQISLDDDEARQIAAIVGGMVYKPQALESIEVSVEDLIIEWIRVEAHYDGAGKSIAELEIRKRTGASVLAIVGRQNRVINPGPEHIFAAGATIVLAGERQQIRNFKELLIGKPSKATED
;
A
#
# COMPACT_ATOMS: atom_id res chain seq x y z
N MET A 1 -1.62 18.98 -15.69
CA MET A 1 -2.20 19.51 -14.42
C MET A 1 -3.61 18.96 -14.33
N SER A 2 -4.03 18.44 -13.17
CA SER A 2 -5.41 17.96 -12.99
C SER A 2 -6.25 18.98 -12.26
N PHE A 3 -7.51 19.15 -12.67
CA PHE A 3 -8.47 19.98 -11.96
C PHE A 3 -9.89 19.48 -12.16
N ILE A 4 -10.77 19.91 -11.25
CA ILE A 4 -12.22 19.77 -11.38
C ILE A 4 -12.81 21.17 -11.23
N ARG A 5 -13.65 21.58 -12.18
CA ARG A 5 -14.35 22.88 -12.15
C ARG A 5 -15.85 22.65 -12.24
N GLU A 6 -16.57 23.20 -11.27
CA GLU A 6 -18.03 23.22 -11.25
C GLU A 6 -18.58 24.49 -11.92
N SER A 7 -19.74 24.38 -12.57
CA SER A 7 -20.51 25.51 -13.10
C SER A 7 -22.00 25.18 -13.10
N GLU A 8 -22.83 26.16 -12.76
CA GLU A 8 -24.28 26.05 -12.86
C GLU A 8 -24.71 26.12 -14.34
N LEU A 9 -25.71 25.32 -14.72
CA LEU A 9 -26.41 25.37 -16.01
C LEU A 9 -27.87 25.76 -15.75
N PRO A 10 -28.24 27.05 -15.91
CA PRO A 10 -29.59 27.54 -15.63
C PRO A 10 -30.68 26.71 -16.33
N GLY A 11 -31.63 26.18 -15.55
CA GLY A 11 -32.73 25.37 -16.04
C GLY A 11 -32.39 23.90 -16.35
N ILE A 12 -31.11 23.52 -16.34
CA ILE A 12 -30.65 22.16 -16.68
C ILE A 12 -30.13 21.45 -15.43
N GLY A 13 -29.20 22.07 -14.70
CA GLY A 13 -28.58 21.48 -13.52
C GLY A 13 -27.14 21.95 -13.34
N LYS A 14 -26.20 21.03 -13.08
CA LYS A 14 -24.78 21.35 -12.82
C LYS A 14 -23.85 20.68 -13.80
N LYS A 15 -22.79 21.38 -14.19
CA LYS A 15 -21.69 20.88 -15.02
C LYS A 15 -20.42 20.78 -14.20
N PHE A 16 -19.73 19.65 -14.35
CA PHE A 16 -18.39 19.42 -13.82
C PHE A 16 -17.46 19.16 -14.99
N LEU A 17 -16.45 20.02 -15.16
CA LEU A 17 -15.35 19.81 -16.10
C LEU A 17 -14.17 19.22 -15.35
N ILE A 18 -13.66 18.09 -15.82
CA ILE A 18 -12.57 17.33 -15.21
C ILE A 18 -11.45 17.24 -16.25
N GLN A 19 -10.26 17.66 -15.85
CA GLN A 19 -9.03 17.40 -16.59
C GLN A 19 -8.18 16.44 -15.76
N THR A 20 -7.89 15.26 -16.29
CA THR A 20 -7.04 14.27 -15.61
C THR A 20 -5.56 14.60 -15.80
N ARG A 21 -4.69 13.90 -15.07
CA ARG A 21 -3.24 14.04 -15.26
C ARG A 21 -2.75 13.38 -16.56
N SER A 22 -3.48 12.38 -17.06
CA SER A 22 -3.18 11.66 -18.30
C SER A 22 -3.49 12.46 -19.56
N GLY A 23 -4.26 13.55 -19.46
CA GLY A 23 -4.68 14.36 -20.61
C GLY A 23 -6.18 14.25 -20.89
N ASP A 24 -6.85 13.25 -20.35
CA ASP A 24 -8.29 13.06 -20.60
C ASP A 24 -9.11 14.22 -20.08
N ARG A 25 -10.06 14.66 -20.91
CA ARG A 25 -11.04 15.67 -20.57
C ARG A 25 -12.42 15.03 -20.50
N LEU A 26 -13.01 15.08 -19.31
CA LEU A 26 -14.36 14.59 -19.06
C LEU A 26 -15.28 15.74 -18.65
N VAL A 27 -16.52 15.69 -19.11
CA VAL A 27 -17.61 16.55 -18.61
C VAL A 27 -18.68 15.66 -18.02
N VAL A 28 -19.12 15.97 -16.81
CA VAL A 28 -20.31 15.37 -16.19
C VAL A 28 -21.37 16.44 -16.03
N ILE A 29 -22.57 16.18 -16.54
CA ILE A 29 -23.75 17.02 -16.32
C ILE A 29 -24.70 16.26 -15.41
N ILE A 30 -25.06 16.86 -14.28
CA ILE A 30 -26.11 16.38 -13.40
C ILE A 30 -27.34 17.23 -13.69
N HIS A 31 -28.35 16.62 -14.31
CA HIS A 31 -29.62 17.28 -14.63
C HIS A 31 -30.52 17.36 -13.39
N ASN A 32 -31.41 18.35 -13.36
CA ASN A 32 -32.36 18.57 -12.25
C ASN A 32 -33.38 17.42 -12.10
N ASP A 33 -33.59 16.63 -13.15
CA ASP A 33 -34.46 15.45 -13.15
C ASP A 33 -33.77 14.18 -12.62
N GLY A 34 -32.48 14.28 -12.23
CA GLY A 34 -31.68 13.15 -11.76
C GLY A 34 -30.97 12.38 -12.87
N ARG A 35 -31.06 12.76 -14.14
CA ARG A 35 -30.21 12.16 -15.18
C ARG A 35 -28.78 12.66 -15.05
N ARG A 36 -27.81 11.77 -15.31
CA ARG A 36 -26.39 12.13 -15.45
C ARG A 36 -25.94 11.87 -16.88
N GLU A 37 -25.28 12.84 -17.48
CA GLU A 37 -24.61 12.66 -18.76
C GLU A 37 -23.11 12.82 -18.58
N MET A 38 -22.33 11.92 -19.16
CA MET A 38 -20.88 12.00 -19.16
C MET A 38 -20.36 12.04 -20.58
N TYR A 39 -19.46 12.97 -20.84
CA TYR A 39 -18.84 13.20 -22.14
C TYR A 39 -17.32 13.05 -22.00
N HIS A 40 -16.70 12.35 -22.94
CA HIS A 40 -15.25 12.24 -23.07
C HIS A 40 -14.84 12.92 -24.37
N PHE A 41 -13.90 13.85 -24.28
CA PHE A 41 -13.44 14.67 -25.40
C PHE A 41 -12.07 14.22 -25.89
N ASN A 42 -11.82 14.48 -27.16
CA ASN A 42 -10.50 14.31 -27.74
C ASN A 42 -9.52 15.33 -27.13
N ASP A 43 -8.30 14.91 -26.83
CA ASP A 43 -7.27 15.78 -26.26
C ASP A 43 -6.72 16.74 -27.34
N ASP A 44 -6.61 16.26 -28.58
CA ASP A 44 -6.13 17.06 -29.72
C ASP A 44 -7.19 18.05 -30.24
N ASP A 45 -8.47 17.70 -30.11
CA ASP A 45 -9.61 18.56 -30.47
C ASP A 45 -10.66 18.56 -29.34
N PRO A 46 -10.62 19.55 -28.45
CA PRO A 46 -11.52 19.58 -27.30
C PRO A 46 -12.98 19.93 -27.60
N GLU A 47 -13.34 20.20 -28.86
CA GLU A 47 -14.73 20.32 -29.30
C GLU A 47 -15.28 18.98 -29.81
N GLU A 48 -14.41 18.04 -30.15
CA GLU A 48 -14.78 16.71 -30.60
C GLU A 48 -15.10 15.78 -29.41
N THR A 49 -16.32 15.26 -29.37
CA THR A 49 -16.72 14.25 -28.38
C THR A 49 -16.38 12.86 -28.91
N ILE A 50 -15.54 12.11 -28.18
CA ILE A 50 -15.22 10.72 -28.47
C ILE A 50 -16.37 9.80 -28.07
N SER A 51 -16.96 10.04 -26.89
CA SER A 51 -18.06 9.22 -26.39
C SER A 51 -18.97 9.98 -25.43
N GLN A 52 -20.24 9.58 -25.40
CA GLN A 52 -21.25 10.06 -24.47
C GLN A 52 -21.96 8.86 -23.83
N ILE A 53 -22.23 8.96 -22.53
CA ILE A 53 -23.14 8.06 -21.82
C ILE A 53 -24.19 8.87 -21.06
N SER A 54 -25.40 8.33 -20.99
CA SER A 54 -26.49 8.86 -20.17
C SER A 54 -26.89 7.79 -19.17
N LEU A 55 -27.06 8.19 -17.91
CA LEU A 55 -27.35 7.32 -16.78
C LEU A 55 -28.52 7.90 -15.99
N ASP A 56 -29.38 7.05 -15.47
CA ASP A 56 -30.31 7.47 -14.41
C ASP A 56 -29.60 7.60 -13.05
N ASP A 57 -30.36 7.96 -12.00
CA ASP A 57 -29.80 8.15 -10.66
C ASP A 57 -29.24 6.85 -10.06
N ASP A 58 -29.88 5.70 -10.31
CA ASP A 58 -29.48 4.41 -9.74
C ASP A 58 -28.23 3.87 -10.45
N GLU A 59 -28.20 3.91 -11.79
CA GLU A 59 -27.04 3.52 -12.59
C GLU A 59 -25.81 4.39 -12.27
N ALA A 60 -26.01 5.71 -12.12
CA ALA A 60 -24.93 6.63 -11.77
C ALA A 60 -24.34 6.31 -10.39
N ARG A 61 -25.18 5.96 -9.40
CA ARG A 61 -24.71 5.57 -8.06
C ARG A 61 -23.93 4.26 -8.10
N GLN A 62 -24.37 3.28 -8.90
CA GLN A 62 -23.64 2.02 -9.08
C GLN A 62 -22.27 2.24 -9.70
N ILE A 63 -22.18 3.05 -10.76
CA ILE A 63 -20.90 3.41 -11.38
C ILE A 63 -20.01 4.18 -10.39
N ALA A 64 -20.57 5.12 -9.62
CA ALA A 64 -19.83 5.84 -8.60
C ALA A 64 -19.29 4.90 -7.50
N ALA A 65 -20.01 3.83 -7.14
CA ALA A 65 -19.51 2.81 -6.21
C ALA A 65 -18.31 2.04 -6.77
N ILE A 66 -18.32 1.73 -8.06
CA ILE A 66 -17.21 1.06 -8.75
C ILE A 66 -16.00 2.01 -8.84
N VAL A 67 -16.19 3.21 -9.38
CA VAL A 67 -15.13 4.20 -9.59
C VAL A 67 -14.56 4.72 -8.26
N GLY A 68 -15.42 4.89 -7.25
CA GLY A 68 -15.04 5.28 -5.90
C GLY A 68 -14.31 4.18 -5.10
N GLY A 69 -14.13 2.99 -5.68
CA GLY A 69 -13.43 1.87 -5.06
C GLY A 69 -14.19 1.20 -3.92
N MET A 70 -15.52 1.37 -3.83
CA MET A 70 -16.37 0.71 -2.84
C MET A 70 -16.65 -0.74 -3.22
N VAL A 71 -16.77 -1.04 -4.52
CA VAL A 71 -17.00 -2.40 -5.03
C VAL A 71 -15.70 -3.19 -5.13
N TYR A 72 -14.64 -2.55 -5.62
CA TYR A 72 -13.32 -3.17 -5.78
C TYR A 72 -12.24 -2.11 -5.57
N LYS A 73 -11.36 -2.38 -4.62
CA LYS A 73 -10.17 -1.60 -4.36
C LYS A 73 -8.95 -2.50 -4.57
N PRO A 74 -8.10 -2.24 -5.57
CA PRO A 74 -6.86 -3.01 -5.75
C PRO A 74 -6.09 -3.09 -4.44
N GLN A 75 -5.52 -4.25 -4.11
CA GLN A 75 -4.71 -4.44 -2.89
C GLN A 75 -3.54 -3.45 -2.78
N ALA A 76 -3.03 -2.96 -3.91
CA ALA A 76 -2.00 -1.92 -3.96
C ALA A 76 -2.49 -0.51 -3.52
N LEU A 77 -3.81 -0.28 -3.46
CA LEU A 77 -4.45 0.97 -3.03
C LEU A 77 -5.10 0.83 -1.64
N GLU A 78 -5.23 -0.38 -1.10
CA GLU A 78 -5.44 -0.57 0.34
C GLU A 78 -4.22 0.03 1.05
N SER A 79 -4.43 1.16 1.69
CA SER A 79 -3.44 1.79 2.55
C SER A 79 -3.08 0.79 3.65
N ILE A 80 -1.95 0.10 3.50
CA ILE A 80 -0.97 0.21 4.56
C ILE A 80 -0.53 1.66 4.49
N GLU A 81 -1.03 2.48 5.41
CA GLU A 81 -0.61 3.85 5.57
C GLU A 81 0.84 3.85 6.09
N VAL A 82 1.77 3.52 5.19
CA VAL A 82 3.19 3.74 5.36
C VAL A 82 3.72 4.17 3.99
N SER A 83 3.50 5.44 3.65
CA SER A 83 4.41 6.17 2.77
C SER A 83 5.75 6.37 3.52
N VAL A 84 6.53 5.29 3.58
CA VAL A 84 7.97 5.34 3.83
C VAL A 84 8.54 4.71 2.58
N GLU A 85 9.04 5.53 1.67
CA GLU A 85 9.55 5.11 0.34
C GLU A 85 10.61 3.99 0.44
N ASP A 86 11.15 3.74 1.63
CA ASP A 86 12.15 2.71 1.93
C ASP A 86 11.72 1.64 2.96
N LEU A 87 10.46 1.57 3.42
CA LEU A 87 10.06 0.53 4.38
C LEU A 87 9.97 -0.83 3.69
N ILE A 88 10.72 -1.79 4.22
CA ILE A 88 10.73 -3.18 3.78
C ILE A 88 10.15 -4.05 4.89
N ILE A 89 9.28 -4.98 4.50
CA ILE A 89 8.85 -6.09 5.34
C ILE A 89 9.55 -7.37 4.86
N GLU A 90 10.31 -8.03 5.73
CA GLU A 90 11.04 -9.24 5.39
C GLU A 90 10.74 -10.40 6.34
N TRP A 91 10.68 -11.61 5.78
CA TRP A 91 10.48 -12.86 6.50
C TRP A 91 11.81 -13.60 6.60
N ILE A 92 12.30 -13.80 7.81
CA ILE A 92 13.60 -14.43 8.04
C ILE A 92 13.42 -15.68 8.89
N ARG A 93 13.78 -16.83 8.32
CA ARG A 93 13.80 -18.09 9.04
C ARG A 93 15.03 -18.15 9.93
N VAL A 94 14.84 -18.46 11.21
CA VAL A 94 15.93 -18.68 12.17
C VAL A 94 16.47 -20.08 11.99
N GLU A 95 17.72 -20.21 11.59
CA GLU A 95 18.40 -21.52 11.55
C GLU A 95 19.05 -21.83 12.90
N ALA A 96 19.19 -23.11 13.22
CA ALA A 96 19.75 -23.53 14.52
C ALA A 96 21.20 -23.08 14.76
N HIS A 97 21.94 -22.80 13.69
CA HIS A 97 23.35 -22.39 13.73
C HIS A 97 23.54 -20.86 13.77
N TYR A 98 22.45 -20.08 13.78
CA TYR A 98 22.51 -18.62 13.86
C TYR A 98 22.85 -18.15 15.28
N ASP A 99 23.71 -17.14 15.40
CA ASP A 99 24.12 -16.55 16.69
C ASP A 99 22.93 -16.04 17.53
N GLY A 100 21.85 -15.63 16.88
CA GLY A 100 20.62 -15.17 17.54
C GLY A 100 19.61 -16.27 17.86
N ALA A 101 19.84 -17.51 17.43
CA ALA A 101 18.96 -18.63 17.77
C ALA A 101 19.00 -18.89 19.29
N GLY A 102 17.83 -19.07 19.90
CA GLY A 102 17.69 -19.28 21.33
C GLY A 102 17.81 -18.02 22.20
N LYS A 103 18.05 -16.85 21.60
CA LYS A 103 18.05 -15.55 22.31
C LYS A 103 16.70 -14.87 22.21
N SER A 104 16.37 -14.08 23.23
CA SER A 104 15.21 -13.21 23.26
C SER A 104 15.42 -11.90 22.49
N ILE A 105 14.31 -11.23 22.16
CA ILE A 105 14.33 -9.90 21.54
C ILE A 105 15.13 -8.91 22.42
N ALA A 106 14.98 -8.99 23.75
CA ALA A 106 15.67 -8.14 24.71
C ALA A 106 17.19 -8.36 24.70
N GLU A 107 17.63 -9.62 24.75
CA GLU A 107 19.06 -9.98 24.74
C GLU A 107 19.75 -9.54 23.45
N LEU A 108 19.03 -9.62 22.32
CA LEU A 108 19.54 -9.16 21.04
C LEU A 108 19.50 -7.64 20.89
N GLU A 109 18.78 -6.91 21.75
CA GLU A 109 18.56 -5.46 21.68
C GLU A 109 18.19 -4.98 20.25
N ILE A 110 17.35 -5.74 19.54
CA ILE A 110 17.17 -5.64 18.08
C ILE A 110 16.91 -4.21 17.61
N ARG A 111 15.88 -3.57 18.15
CA ARG A 111 15.48 -2.22 17.73
C ARG A 111 16.59 -1.19 17.99
N LYS A 112 17.28 -1.32 19.12
CA LYS A 112 18.37 -0.42 19.53
C LYS A 112 19.62 -0.59 18.67
N ARG A 113 19.96 -1.83 18.29
CA ARG A 113 21.17 -2.14 17.52
C ARG A 113 21.01 -2.03 16.01
N THR A 114 19.79 -2.23 15.51
CA THR A 114 19.54 -2.37 14.06
C THR A 114 18.57 -1.33 13.52
N GLY A 115 17.71 -0.74 14.35
CA GLY A 115 16.59 0.10 13.93
C GLY A 115 15.36 -0.69 13.44
N ALA A 116 15.52 -1.98 13.13
CA ALA A 116 14.42 -2.83 12.67
C ALA A 116 13.45 -3.16 13.82
N SER A 117 12.18 -3.39 13.47
CA SER A 117 11.12 -3.75 14.40
C SER A 117 10.59 -5.15 14.09
N VAL A 118 10.46 -5.99 15.11
CA VAL A 118 9.87 -7.32 14.99
C VAL A 118 8.35 -7.19 15.07
N LEU A 119 7.66 -7.49 13.98
CA LEU A 119 6.19 -7.43 13.91
C LEU A 119 5.54 -8.72 14.39
N ALA A 120 6.13 -9.86 14.05
CA ALA A 120 5.59 -11.16 14.40
C ALA A 120 6.67 -12.25 14.42
N ILE A 121 6.39 -13.32 15.15
CA ILE A 121 7.17 -14.56 15.15
C ILE A 121 6.21 -15.71 14.87
N VAL A 122 6.54 -16.50 13.84
CA VAL A 122 5.72 -17.59 13.32
C VAL A 122 6.49 -18.90 13.51
N GLY A 123 6.08 -19.72 14.48
CA GLY A 123 6.56 -21.08 14.66
C GLY A 123 5.74 -22.10 13.85
N ARG A 124 5.96 -23.40 14.09
CA ARG A 124 5.22 -24.49 13.41
C ARG A 124 3.73 -24.52 13.74
N GLN A 125 3.36 -24.19 14.98
CA GLN A 125 1.99 -24.31 15.47
C GLN A 125 1.49 -23.06 16.19
N ASN A 126 2.35 -22.05 16.37
CA ASN A 126 2.02 -20.81 17.06
C ASN A 126 2.45 -19.60 16.23
N ARG A 127 1.67 -18.52 16.35
CA ARG A 127 1.99 -17.21 15.79
C ARG A 127 1.78 -16.19 16.87
N VAL A 128 2.79 -15.37 17.12
CA VAL A 128 2.72 -14.23 18.03
C VAL A 128 2.87 -12.96 17.21
N ILE A 129 1.88 -12.08 17.34
CA ILE A 129 1.88 -10.74 16.73
C ILE A 129 2.30 -9.76 17.82
N ASN A 130 3.14 -8.79 17.47
CA ASN A 130 3.75 -7.82 18.40
C ASN A 130 4.39 -8.50 19.62
N PRO A 131 5.39 -9.38 19.40
CA PRO A 131 6.02 -10.11 20.49
C PRO A 131 6.66 -9.16 21.50
N GLY A 132 6.53 -9.49 22.79
CA GLY A 132 7.20 -8.80 23.87
C GLY A 132 8.72 -9.05 23.87
N PRO A 133 9.49 -8.24 24.61
CA PRO A 133 10.96 -8.32 24.68
C PRO A 133 11.47 -9.70 25.17
N GLU A 134 10.67 -10.43 25.94
CA GLU A 134 10.96 -11.76 26.46
C GLU A 134 10.85 -12.88 25.42
N HIS A 135 10.29 -12.62 24.24
CA HIS A 135 10.05 -13.68 23.26
C HIS A 135 11.34 -14.20 22.63
N ILE A 136 11.50 -15.51 22.62
CA ILE A 136 12.71 -16.21 22.15
C ILE A 136 12.63 -16.54 20.66
N PHE A 137 13.73 -16.33 19.94
CA PHE A 137 13.90 -16.77 18.57
C PHE A 137 14.24 -18.25 18.49
N ALA A 138 13.21 -19.10 18.52
CA ALA A 138 13.38 -20.54 18.38
C ALA A 138 13.89 -20.93 16.99
N ALA A 139 14.78 -21.92 16.92
CA ALA A 139 15.22 -22.49 15.65
C ALA A 139 14.03 -23.04 14.84
N GLY A 140 14.00 -22.73 13.56
CA GLY A 140 12.91 -23.04 12.64
C GLY A 140 11.73 -22.07 12.68
N ALA A 141 11.70 -21.10 13.59
CA ALA A 141 10.71 -20.03 13.55
C ALA A 141 11.02 -19.03 12.42
N THR A 142 10.00 -18.33 11.96
CA THR A 142 10.11 -17.24 10.99
C THR A 142 9.78 -15.92 11.65
N ILE A 143 10.70 -14.96 11.55
CA ILE A 143 10.55 -13.62 12.10
C ILE A 143 10.06 -12.70 10.98
N VAL A 144 8.99 -11.96 11.24
CA VAL A 144 8.50 -10.90 10.35
C VAL A 144 9.06 -9.57 10.86
N LEU A 145 9.90 -8.93 10.06
CA LEU A 145 10.56 -7.67 10.38
C LEU A 145 10.05 -6.54 9.51
N ALA A 146 10.07 -5.34 10.07
CA ALA A 146 9.86 -4.09 9.36
C ALA A 146 11.03 -3.14 9.61
N GLY A 147 11.51 -2.49 8.55
CA GLY A 147 12.56 -1.48 8.61
C GLY A 147 13.09 -1.12 7.23
N GLU A 148 14.01 -0.15 7.17
CA GLU A 148 14.70 0.22 5.94
C GLU A 148 15.74 -0.84 5.53
N ARG A 149 16.16 -0.82 4.25
CA ARG A 149 17.11 -1.80 3.70
C ARG A 149 18.38 -1.98 4.53
N GLN A 150 18.94 -0.91 5.10
CA GLN A 150 20.11 -1.01 5.98
C GLN A 150 19.79 -1.62 7.33
N GLN A 151 18.62 -1.31 7.90
CA GLN A 151 18.17 -1.86 9.18
C GLN A 151 17.96 -3.38 9.09
N ILE A 152 17.35 -3.84 7.98
CA ILE A 152 17.17 -5.26 7.71
C ILE A 152 18.51 -5.98 7.49
N ARG A 153 19.47 -5.35 6.79
CA ARG A 153 20.85 -5.90 6.69
C ARG A 153 21.51 -6.04 8.06
N ASN A 154 21.49 -5.00 8.88
CA ASN A 154 22.06 -5.01 10.23
C ASN A 154 21.42 -6.10 11.09
N PHE A 155 20.11 -6.30 10.95
CA PHE A 155 19.41 -7.39 11.62
C PHE A 155 19.92 -8.77 11.17
N LYS A 156 20.10 -9.00 9.88
CA LYS A 156 20.62 -10.28 9.38
C LYS A 156 22.03 -10.57 9.89
N GLU A 157 22.91 -9.57 9.86
CA GLU A 157 24.27 -9.70 10.42
C GLU A 157 24.24 -10.02 11.91
N LEU A 158 23.34 -9.37 12.66
CA LEU A 158 23.13 -9.64 14.07
C LEU A 158 22.58 -11.04 14.33
N LEU A 159 21.62 -11.49 13.53
CA LEU A 159 20.96 -12.78 13.71
C LEU A 159 21.88 -13.93 13.32
N ILE A 160 22.54 -13.85 12.16
CA ILE A 160 23.35 -14.93 11.60
C ILE A 160 24.70 -15.04 12.33
N GLY A 161 25.30 -13.92 12.71
CA GLY A 161 26.69 -13.85 13.16
C GLY A 161 27.65 -13.48 12.03
N LYS A 162 28.85 -13.00 12.36
CA LYS A 162 29.90 -12.75 11.34
C LYS A 162 30.36 -14.09 10.76
N PRO A 163 30.65 -14.19 9.44
CA PRO A 163 31.32 -15.36 8.91
C PRO A 163 32.64 -15.53 9.67
N SER A 164 32.79 -16.69 10.31
CA SER A 164 34.06 -17.09 10.90
C SER A 164 35.13 -16.96 9.82
N LYS A 165 36.13 -16.10 10.04
CA LYS A 165 37.34 -16.11 9.21
C LYS A 165 37.90 -17.51 9.34
N ALA A 166 37.83 -18.29 8.27
CA ALA A 166 38.56 -19.54 8.17
C ALA A 166 40.01 -19.24 8.52
N THR A 167 40.51 -19.95 9.53
CA THR A 167 41.93 -20.04 9.87
C THR A 167 42.67 -20.42 8.60
N GLU A 168 43.44 -19.48 8.04
CA GLU A 168 44.54 -19.80 7.14
C GLU A 168 45.70 -20.25 8.03
N ASP A 169 45.90 -21.57 8.10
CA ASP A 169 47.17 -22.20 8.49
C ASP A 169 48.13 -22.24 7.29
#